data_AF-A0A7V8NND7-F1
#
_entry.id   AF-A0A7V8NND7-F1
#
_cell.length_a   1.000
_cell.length_b   1.000
_cell.length_c   1.000
_cell.angle_alpha   90.00
_cell.angle_beta   90.00
_cell.angle_gamma   90.00
#
_symmetry.space_group_name_H-M   'P 1'
#
loop_
_entity.id
_entity.type
_entity.pdbx_description
1 polymer ?
#
loop_
_entity_poly.entity_id
_entity_poly.type
_entity_poly.pdbx_seq_one_letter_code
_entity_poly.pdbx_strand_id
1 'polypeptide(L)'
;MIQDALPEGLTFDDVLLEPARSEVLPSEVDTRTCFTRQIGLNIPIVSAAMDTVTESHLAIALAQQGGIGIIHRNMSIERQAEEVDRVKRSESGMIVDPITIRPDQPISDAQELMRRYRISGVPVTKNQKLVGILTNRDLRFENRFDLPISEVMTKDNLVTVPVGTTLEEAEAILHQHRVEKLLVVDDHYNLKGLITVKDIQKKLKYPSSAKDSQGRLRVGAAIGATGDFLERAQELVARKVDVLAIDTAHGHSARVMDAVKTIKCKFPEVQLITGNVATHEGARELISLGVDGIKVGIGPGSICTTRVVSGAGVPQITAISECARATRDAGVPLIADGGIKYSGDIT
;
A
#
# COMPACT_ATOMS: atom_id res chain seq x y z
N MET A 1 -1.24 14.97 -41.98
CA MET A 1 0.00 15.14 -42.76
C MET A 1 1.02 14.22 -42.12
N ILE A 2 1.55 13.27 -42.88
CA ILE A 2 2.73 12.51 -42.44
C ILE A 2 3.88 13.51 -42.44
N GLN A 3 4.59 13.66 -41.32
CA GLN A 3 5.80 14.50 -41.28
C GLN A 3 6.81 13.98 -42.30
N ASP A 4 7.62 14.87 -42.88
CA ASP A 4 8.58 14.51 -43.94
C ASP A 4 9.60 13.43 -43.49
N ALA A 5 9.77 13.25 -42.18
CA ALA A 5 10.44 12.11 -41.57
C ALA A 5 9.53 11.43 -40.54
N LEU A 6 9.42 10.10 -40.60
CA LEU A 6 8.74 9.31 -39.58
C LEU A 6 9.61 9.29 -38.31
N PRO A 7 9.06 9.62 -37.12
CA PRO A 7 9.82 9.57 -35.89
C PRO A 7 10.22 8.12 -35.56
N GLU A 8 11.51 7.92 -35.32
CA GLU A 8 12.08 6.64 -34.88
C GLU A 8 11.84 6.45 -33.38
N GLY A 9 11.62 5.20 -32.96
CA GLY A 9 11.45 4.84 -31.56
C GLY A 9 12.21 3.58 -31.18
N LEU A 10 12.75 3.57 -29.97
CA LEU A 10 13.59 2.51 -29.42
C LEU A 10 12.90 1.84 -28.23
N THR A 11 13.15 0.55 -28.05
CA THR A 11 12.76 -0.24 -26.89
C THR A 11 14.00 -0.78 -26.16
N PHE A 12 13.81 -1.51 -25.05
CA PHE A 12 14.90 -2.03 -24.20
C PHE A 12 15.96 -2.82 -24.97
N ASP A 13 15.53 -3.73 -25.86
CA ASP A 13 16.41 -4.60 -26.63
C ASP A 13 17.26 -3.85 -27.70
N ASP A 14 16.96 -2.57 -27.98
CA ASP A 14 17.67 -1.77 -28.99
C ASP A 14 18.89 -1.03 -28.42
N VAL A 15 19.07 -1.02 -27.09
CA VAL A 15 20.07 -0.18 -26.41
C VAL A 15 20.86 -0.95 -25.36
N LEU A 16 22.05 -0.41 -25.03
CA LEU A 16 22.88 -0.86 -23.91
C LEU A 16 23.36 0.37 -23.13
N LEU A 17 23.53 0.23 -21.82
CA LEU A 17 24.18 1.25 -20.99
C LEU A 17 25.70 1.18 -21.16
N GLU A 18 26.33 2.32 -21.45
CA GLU A 18 27.78 2.44 -21.54
C GLU A 18 28.41 2.40 -20.13
N PRO A 19 29.33 1.46 -19.83
CA PRO A 19 30.02 1.44 -18.54
C PRO A 19 30.86 2.71 -18.32
N ALA A 20 30.76 3.30 -17.14
CA ALA A 20 31.56 4.47 -16.73
C ALA A 20 32.43 4.16 -15.50
N ARG A 21 33.40 5.03 -15.22
CA ARG A 21 34.21 4.93 -13.99
C ARG A 21 33.30 5.00 -12.76
N SER A 22 33.43 4.02 -11.86
CA SER A 22 32.74 3.99 -10.56
C SER A 22 33.75 3.85 -9.42
N GLU A 23 33.48 4.54 -8.32
CA GLU A 23 34.20 4.38 -7.04
C GLU A 23 33.32 3.72 -5.96
N VAL A 24 32.07 3.37 -6.31
CA VAL A 24 31.06 2.79 -5.41
C VAL A 24 30.87 1.31 -5.72
N LEU A 25 30.82 0.47 -4.69
CA LEU A 25 30.53 -0.96 -4.84
C LEU A 25 29.01 -1.19 -5.00
N PRO A 26 28.56 -2.20 -5.77
CA PRO A 26 27.13 -2.48 -5.93
C PRO A 26 26.35 -2.66 -4.62
N SER A 27 26.98 -3.19 -3.57
CA SER A 27 26.37 -3.36 -2.24
C SER A 27 26.17 -2.06 -1.46
N GLU A 28 26.79 -0.98 -1.89
CA GLU A 28 26.74 0.35 -1.27
C GLU A 28 25.78 1.29 -2.00
N VAL A 29 25.23 0.87 -3.14
CA VAL A 29 24.30 1.66 -3.95
C VAL A 29 22.95 1.77 -3.24
N ASP A 30 22.45 3.00 -3.14
CA ASP A 30 21.12 3.30 -2.65
C ASP A 30 20.10 3.26 -3.78
N THR A 31 19.13 2.35 -3.69
CA THR A 31 18.08 2.15 -4.69
C THR A 31 16.75 2.82 -4.28
N ARG A 32 16.75 3.62 -3.22
CA ARG A 32 15.58 4.40 -2.81
C ARG A 32 15.13 5.32 -3.95
N THR A 33 13.82 5.44 -4.12
CA THR A 33 13.21 6.27 -5.17
C THR A 33 11.91 6.91 -4.70
N CYS A 34 11.42 7.89 -5.45
CA CYS A 34 10.10 8.48 -5.26
C CYS A 34 9.09 7.81 -6.19
N PHE A 35 8.01 7.27 -5.62
CA PHE A 35 6.89 6.69 -6.37
C PHE A 35 5.81 7.72 -6.70
N THR A 36 5.59 8.66 -5.78
CA THR A 36 4.81 9.88 -6.00
C THR A 36 5.56 11.07 -5.42
N ARG A 37 5.03 12.28 -5.56
CA ARG A 37 5.61 13.49 -4.94
C ARG A 37 5.91 13.34 -3.45
N GLN A 38 5.09 12.58 -2.71
CA GLN A 38 5.22 12.43 -1.26
C GLN A 38 5.50 11.00 -0.79
N ILE A 39 5.43 10.00 -1.66
CA ILE A 39 5.66 8.60 -1.31
C ILE A 39 7.01 8.16 -1.88
N GLY A 40 7.96 7.90 -0.97
CA GLY A 40 9.20 7.20 -1.27
C GLY A 40 9.06 5.68 -1.13
N LEU A 41 9.89 4.94 -1.87
CA LEU A 41 10.07 3.49 -1.79
C LEU A 41 11.54 3.16 -1.53
N ASN A 42 11.77 1.99 -0.93
CA ASN A 42 13.12 1.51 -0.64
C ASN A 42 13.73 0.68 -1.77
N ILE A 43 12.89 0.22 -2.71
CA ILE A 43 13.31 -0.34 -4.01
C ILE A 43 12.37 0.20 -5.09
N PRO A 44 12.83 0.37 -6.35
CA PRO A 44 12.05 0.96 -7.43
C PRO A 44 11.11 -0.06 -8.09
N ILE A 45 10.39 -0.84 -7.28
CA ILE A 45 9.55 -1.95 -7.75
C ILE A 45 8.10 -1.75 -7.32
N VAL A 46 7.20 -1.76 -8.30
CA VAL A 46 5.75 -1.73 -8.12
C VAL A 46 5.11 -2.93 -8.82
N SER A 47 4.15 -3.60 -8.16
CA SER A 47 3.40 -4.69 -8.81
C SER A 47 2.15 -4.16 -9.53
N ALA A 48 1.92 -4.69 -10.74
CA ALA A 48 0.85 -4.23 -11.63
C ALA A 48 -0.55 -4.50 -11.07
N ALA A 49 -1.50 -3.63 -11.41
CA ALA A 49 -2.90 -3.70 -11.01
C ALA A 49 -3.72 -4.75 -11.80
N MET A 50 -3.24 -6.00 -11.82
CA MET A 50 -3.83 -7.12 -12.53
C MET A 50 -4.32 -8.19 -11.56
N ASP A 51 -5.44 -8.84 -11.88
CA ASP A 51 -6.07 -9.89 -11.06
C ASP A 51 -5.21 -11.14 -10.87
N THR A 52 -4.33 -11.40 -11.83
CA THR A 52 -3.36 -12.49 -11.81
C THR A 52 -2.04 -12.11 -11.13
N VAL A 53 -1.90 -10.87 -10.65
CA VAL A 53 -0.66 -10.35 -10.08
C VAL A 53 -0.86 -9.88 -8.64
N THR A 54 -1.71 -8.86 -8.41
CA THR A 54 -1.69 -8.11 -7.16
C THR A 54 -3.03 -8.14 -6.41
N GLU A 55 -3.13 -9.07 -5.46
CA GLU A 55 -4.02 -8.97 -4.30
C GLU A 55 -3.18 -8.68 -3.02
N SER A 56 -3.80 -8.67 -1.83
CA SER A 56 -3.12 -8.33 -0.57
C SER A 56 -1.88 -9.19 -0.29
N HIS A 57 -1.85 -10.45 -0.73
CA HIS A 57 -0.70 -11.32 -0.49
C HIS A 57 0.59 -10.78 -1.12
N LEU A 58 0.56 -10.47 -2.42
CA LEU A 58 1.71 -9.89 -3.11
C LEU A 58 1.97 -8.46 -2.63
N ALA A 59 0.93 -7.66 -2.41
CA ALA A 59 1.10 -6.28 -1.94
C ALA A 59 1.81 -6.23 -0.57
N ILE A 60 1.47 -7.13 0.36
CA ILE A 60 2.17 -7.27 1.65
C ILE A 60 3.62 -7.69 1.44
N ALA A 61 3.86 -8.74 0.66
CA ALA A 61 5.20 -9.27 0.45
C ALA A 61 6.13 -8.23 -0.20
N LEU A 62 5.63 -7.51 -1.21
CA LEU A 62 6.39 -6.48 -1.91
C LEU A 62 6.64 -5.25 -1.02
N ALA A 63 5.64 -4.80 -0.26
CA ALA A 63 5.82 -3.71 0.69
C ALA A 63 6.85 -4.07 1.78
N GLN A 64 6.89 -5.33 2.25
CA GLN A 64 7.93 -5.82 3.17
C GLN A 64 9.34 -5.75 2.56
N GLN A 65 9.47 -5.97 1.26
CA GLN A 65 10.76 -5.84 0.56
C GLN A 65 11.11 -4.39 0.19
N GLY A 66 10.21 -3.43 0.43
CA GLY A 66 10.44 -2.01 0.19
C GLY A 66 9.81 -1.44 -1.08
N GLY A 67 9.08 -2.25 -1.84
CA GLY A 67 8.30 -1.81 -2.99
C GLY A 67 6.86 -1.44 -2.61
N ILE A 68 5.96 -1.44 -3.58
CA ILE A 68 4.52 -1.22 -3.35
C ILE A 68 3.66 -2.06 -4.29
N GLY A 69 2.54 -2.59 -3.80
CA GLY A 69 1.57 -3.26 -4.65
C GLY A 69 0.36 -2.38 -4.97
N ILE A 70 -0.14 -2.45 -6.20
CA ILE A 70 -1.40 -1.81 -6.61
C ILE A 70 -2.50 -2.87 -6.73
N ILE A 71 -3.46 -2.87 -5.80
CA ILE A 71 -4.59 -3.81 -5.82
C ILE A 71 -5.45 -3.56 -7.06
N HIS A 72 -5.66 -4.60 -7.86
CA HIS A 72 -6.47 -4.52 -9.07
C HIS A 72 -7.94 -4.22 -8.78
N ARG A 73 -8.68 -3.77 -9.81
CA ARG A 73 -10.10 -3.37 -9.68
C ARG A 73 -11.11 -4.37 -10.23
N ASN A 74 -10.64 -5.54 -10.67
CA ASN A 74 -11.50 -6.61 -11.23
C ASN A 74 -12.21 -7.40 -10.11
N MET A 75 -12.93 -6.68 -9.25
CA MET A 75 -13.70 -7.18 -8.11
C MET A 75 -14.68 -6.09 -7.63
N SER A 76 -15.58 -6.44 -6.69
CA SER A 76 -16.48 -5.46 -6.09
C SER A 76 -15.70 -4.39 -5.29
N ILE A 77 -16.35 -3.26 -4.99
CA ILE A 77 -15.73 -2.17 -4.22
C ILE A 77 -15.36 -2.67 -2.82
N GLU A 78 -16.26 -3.42 -2.20
CA GLU A 78 -16.13 -3.96 -0.84
C GLU A 78 -14.93 -4.91 -0.78
N ARG A 79 -14.83 -5.84 -1.74
CA ARG A 79 -13.71 -6.80 -1.76
C ARG A 79 -12.37 -6.09 -1.98
N GLN A 80 -12.31 -5.08 -2.85
CA GLN A 80 -11.06 -4.33 -3.06
C GLN A 80 -10.65 -3.56 -1.80
N ALA A 81 -11.63 -2.98 -1.10
CA ALA A 81 -11.42 -2.30 0.17
C ALA A 81 -10.94 -3.25 1.26
N GLU A 82 -11.47 -4.47 1.33
CA GLU A 82 -11.00 -5.52 2.22
C GLU A 82 -9.56 -5.92 1.92
N GLU A 83 -9.16 -6.04 0.65
CA GLU A 83 -7.76 -6.30 0.26
C GLU A 83 -6.83 -5.19 0.76
N VAL A 84 -7.21 -3.91 0.60
CA VAL A 84 -6.46 -2.77 1.16
C VAL A 84 -6.38 -2.84 2.68
N ASP A 85 -7.49 -3.05 3.37
CA ASP A 85 -7.55 -3.16 4.83
C ASP A 85 -6.64 -4.28 5.36
N ARG A 86 -6.61 -5.43 4.66
CA ARG A 86 -5.69 -6.54 4.97
C ARG A 86 -4.23 -6.13 4.87
N VAL A 87 -3.84 -5.33 3.87
CA VAL A 87 -2.45 -4.84 3.77
C VAL A 87 -2.14 -3.86 4.91
N LYS A 88 -3.02 -2.87 5.13
CA LYS A 88 -2.81 -1.84 6.17
C LYS A 88 -2.76 -2.42 7.60
N ARG A 89 -3.41 -3.56 7.84
CA ARG A 89 -3.40 -4.27 9.13
C ARG A 89 -2.32 -5.36 9.25
N SER A 90 -1.60 -5.68 8.17
CA SER A 90 -0.61 -6.75 8.20
C SER A 90 0.53 -6.44 9.18
N GLU A 91 0.95 -5.19 9.22
CA GLU A 91 1.97 -4.68 10.14
C GLU A 91 1.62 -3.27 10.56
N SER A 92 1.92 -2.95 11.81
CA SER A 92 1.93 -1.59 12.33
C SER A 92 2.98 -1.50 13.43
N GLY A 93 3.68 -0.38 13.56
CA GLY A 93 4.54 -0.17 14.74
C GLY A 93 3.71 -0.19 16.03
N MET A 94 2.53 0.43 15.98
CA MET A 94 1.51 0.38 17.02
C MET A 94 0.15 0.30 16.32
N ILE A 95 -0.68 -0.65 16.72
CA ILE A 95 -2.08 -0.70 16.25
C ILE A 95 -2.82 0.41 16.97
N VAL A 96 -3.16 1.48 16.26
CA VAL A 96 -4.01 2.57 16.76
C VAL A 96 -5.47 2.12 16.69
N ASP A 97 -6.25 2.42 17.73
CA ASP A 97 -7.66 2.01 17.86
C ASP A 97 -7.87 0.51 17.60
N PRO A 98 -7.23 -0.37 18.39
CA PRO A 98 -7.34 -1.81 18.21
C PRO A 98 -8.80 -2.25 18.37
N ILE A 99 -9.19 -3.32 17.69
CA ILE A 99 -10.52 -3.90 17.88
C ILE A 99 -10.65 -4.34 19.33
N THR A 100 -11.70 -3.86 20.00
CA THR A 100 -12.00 -4.19 21.40
C THR A 100 -13.28 -4.98 21.54
N ILE A 101 -13.45 -5.65 22.68
CA ILE A 101 -14.69 -6.30 23.06
C ILE A 101 -15.15 -5.83 24.45
N ARG A 102 -16.45 -5.95 24.74
CA ARG A 102 -17.01 -5.58 26.04
C ARG A 102 -16.96 -6.76 27.01
N PRO A 103 -16.81 -6.51 28.32
CA PRO A 103 -16.70 -7.58 29.33
C PRO A 103 -17.97 -8.44 29.47
N ASP A 104 -19.14 -7.89 29.14
CA ASP A 104 -20.44 -8.56 29.24
C ASP A 104 -20.85 -9.32 27.97
N GLN A 105 -20.07 -9.23 26.90
CA GLN A 105 -20.33 -10.03 25.69
C GLN A 105 -19.99 -11.50 25.91
N PRO A 106 -20.68 -12.41 25.21
CA PRO A 106 -20.40 -13.84 25.30
C PRO A 106 -19.06 -14.19 24.64
N ILE A 107 -18.44 -15.27 25.10
CA ILE A 107 -17.19 -15.81 24.54
C ILE A 107 -17.34 -16.15 23.05
N SER A 108 -18.53 -16.58 22.60
CA SER A 108 -18.81 -16.85 21.18
C SER A 108 -18.51 -15.65 20.27
N ASP A 109 -18.87 -14.44 20.69
CA ASP A 109 -18.64 -13.20 19.94
C ASP A 109 -17.14 -12.94 19.80
N ALA A 110 -16.40 -13.17 20.89
CA ALA A 110 -14.95 -13.02 20.90
C ALA A 110 -14.29 -14.00 19.92
N GLN A 111 -14.70 -15.27 19.92
CA GLN A 111 -14.16 -16.28 19.02
C GLN A 111 -14.45 -15.96 17.54
N GLU A 112 -15.66 -15.51 17.24
CA GLU A 112 -16.02 -15.11 15.88
C GLU A 112 -15.17 -13.92 15.43
N LEU A 113 -15.03 -12.90 16.27
CA LEU A 113 -14.22 -11.72 16.00
C LEU A 113 -12.75 -12.11 15.78
N MET A 114 -12.17 -12.91 16.66
CA MET A 114 -10.79 -13.38 16.56
C MET A 114 -10.55 -14.19 15.27
N ARG A 115 -11.52 -15.03 14.87
CA ARG A 115 -11.46 -15.83 13.64
C ARG A 115 -11.56 -14.94 12.40
N ARG A 116 -12.52 -14.00 12.40
CA ARG A 116 -12.79 -13.06 11.29
C ARG A 116 -11.57 -12.20 11.01
N TYR A 117 -10.96 -11.63 12.05
CA TYR A 117 -9.80 -10.74 11.93
C TYR A 117 -8.45 -11.45 12.06
N ARG A 118 -8.43 -12.77 12.27
CA ARG A 118 -7.23 -13.60 12.45
C ARG A 118 -6.28 -13.06 13.53
N ILE A 119 -6.84 -12.57 14.64
CA ILE A 119 -6.10 -12.03 15.78
C ILE A 119 -6.09 -13.01 16.95
N SER A 120 -4.95 -13.14 17.63
CA SER A 120 -4.75 -14.10 18.74
C SER A 120 -5.04 -13.51 20.12
N GLY A 121 -5.47 -12.25 20.20
CA GLY A 121 -5.96 -11.64 21.41
C GLY A 121 -6.61 -10.29 21.16
N VAL A 122 -7.53 -9.93 22.03
CA VAL A 122 -8.44 -8.79 21.91
C VAL A 122 -8.47 -8.05 23.25
N PRO A 123 -8.16 -6.75 23.28
CA PRO A 123 -8.36 -5.92 24.46
C PRO A 123 -9.84 -5.86 24.88
N VAL A 124 -10.10 -5.92 26.18
CA VAL A 124 -11.44 -5.78 26.75
C VAL A 124 -11.59 -4.39 27.33
N THR A 125 -12.61 -3.64 26.90
CA THR A 125 -12.83 -2.27 27.36
C THR A 125 -14.26 -2.04 27.85
N LYS A 126 -14.41 -1.13 28.80
CA LYS A 126 -15.70 -0.63 29.28
C LYS A 126 -15.67 0.90 29.23
N ASN A 127 -16.47 1.50 28.35
CA ASN A 127 -16.46 2.95 28.11
C ASN A 127 -15.04 3.47 27.80
N GLN A 128 -14.33 2.84 26.86
CA GLN A 128 -12.93 3.09 26.48
C GLN A 128 -11.85 2.73 27.52
N LYS A 129 -12.21 2.61 28.80
CA LYS A 129 -11.27 2.16 29.83
C LYS A 129 -10.88 0.72 29.61
N LEU A 130 -9.57 0.46 29.65
CA LEU A 130 -9.02 -0.89 29.59
C LEU A 130 -9.36 -1.64 30.88
N VAL A 131 -10.03 -2.79 30.76
CA VAL A 131 -10.43 -3.63 31.91
C VAL A 131 -9.89 -5.06 31.82
N GLY A 132 -9.30 -5.44 30.70
CA GLY A 132 -8.71 -6.76 30.53
C GLY A 132 -8.15 -7.02 29.14
N ILE A 133 -7.63 -8.22 28.95
CA ILE A 133 -7.28 -8.77 27.64
C ILE A 133 -7.72 -10.22 27.57
N LEU A 134 -8.24 -10.61 26.41
CA LEU A 134 -8.60 -11.99 26.11
C LEU A 134 -7.66 -12.53 25.03
N THR A 135 -7.15 -13.73 25.19
CA THR A 135 -6.20 -14.36 24.27
C THR A 135 -6.61 -15.79 23.92
N ASN A 136 -5.99 -16.35 22.87
CA ASN A 136 -6.18 -17.76 22.51
C ASN A 136 -5.84 -18.74 23.65
N ARG A 137 -5.00 -18.33 24.63
CA ARG A 137 -4.65 -19.19 25.77
C ARG A 137 -5.82 -19.32 26.74
N ASP A 138 -6.55 -18.22 26.95
CA ASP A 138 -7.70 -18.15 27.85
C ASP A 138 -8.88 -18.98 27.32
N LEU A 139 -8.98 -19.13 25.99
CA LEU A 139 -10.08 -19.85 25.32
C LEU A 139 -9.76 -21.31 24.97
N ARG A 140 -8.51 -21.77 25.13
CA ARG A 140 -8.03 -23.05 24.55
C ARG A 140 -8.80 -24.29 25.04
N PHE A 141 -9.39 -24.22 26.24
CA PHE A 141 -10.12 -25.31 26.87
C PHE A 141 -11.49 -24.89 27.39
N GLU A 142 -11.99 -23.72 26.97
CA GLU A 142 -13.30 -23.24 27.38
C GLU A 142 -14.36 -23.78 26.41
N ASN A 143 -15.38 -24.44 26.97
CA ASN A 143 -16.48 -25.03 26.21
C ASN A 143 -17.82 -24.29 26.46
N ARG A 144 -17.85 -23.37 27.42
CA ARG A 144 -19.03 -22.59 27.80
C ARG A 144 -19.02 -21.25 27.08
N PHE A 145 -19.45 -21.27 25.81
CA PHE A 145 -19.35 -20.10 24.93
C PHE A 145 -20.35 -18.98 25.24
N ASP A 146 -21.36 -19.28 26.05
CA ASP A 146 -22.41 -18.39 26.52
C ASP A 146 -21.99 -17.52 27.71
N LEU A 147 -20.91 -17.87 28.40
CA LEU A 147 -20.41 -17.10 29.54
C LEU A 147 -19.87 -15.72 29.10
N PRO A 148 -19.99 -14.71 29.97
CA PRO A 148 -19.43 -13.39 29.72
C PRO A 148 -17.89 -13.43 29.73
N ILE A 149 -17.27 -12.67 28.83
CA ILE A 149 -15.81 -12.57 28.69
C ILE A 149 -15.12 -12.20 30.00
N SER A 150 -15.77 -11.42 30.87
CA SER A 150 -15.24 -11.04 32.18
C SER A 150 -14.87 -12.21 33.11
N GLU A 151 -15.41 -13.41 32.87
CA GLU A 151 -15.10 -14.60 33.67
C GLU A 151 -13.77 -15.26 33.28
N VAL A 152 -13.34 -15.11 32.03
CA VAL A 152 -12.16 -15.79 31.47
C VAL A 152 -11.02 -14.84 31.09
N MET A 153 -11.29 -13.55 30.93
CA MET A 153 -10.26 -12.57 30.56
C MET A 153 -9.19 -12.41 31.65
N THR A 154 -7.97 -12.09 31.24
CA THR A 154 -6.95 -11.58 32.17
C THR A 154 -7.33 -10.15 32.55
N LYS A 155 -7.47 -9.88 33.86
CA LYS A 155 -7.86 -8.55 34.41
C LYS A 155 -6.86 -7.99 35.42
N ASP A 156 -6.10 -8.86 36.07
CA ASP A 156 -5.09 -8.50 37.06
C ASP A 156 -3.70 -8.45 36.41
N ASN A 157 -2.82 -7.57 36.90
CA ASN A 157 -1.45 -7.41 36.42
C ASN A 157 -1.34 -7.19 34.90
N LEU A 158 -2.27 -6.42 34.33
CA LEU A 158 -2.20 -6.03 32.92
C LEU A 158 -0.91 -5.24 32.66
N VAL A 159 -0.08 -5.76 31.75
CA VAL A 159 1.12 -5.07 31.31
C VAL A 159 0.70 -3.99 30.31
N THR A 160 0.83 -2.74 30.73
CA THR A 160 0.46 -1.56 29.94
C THR A 160 1.64 -0.60 29.80
N VAL A 161 1.58 0.26 28.78
CA VAL A 161 2.55 1.32 28.55
C VAL A 161 1.86 2.63 28.14
N PRO A 162 2.47 3.79 28.40
CA PRO A 162 1.90 5.07 28.00
C PRO A 162 2.00 5.30 26.49
N VAL A 163 1.15 6.19 25.98
CA VAL A 163 1.27 6.73 24.61
C VAL A 163 2.66 7.36 24.42
N GLY A 164 3.30 7.06 23.30
CA GLY A 164 4.66 7.54 22.98
C GLY A 164 5.78 6.55 23.29
N THR A 165 5.46 5.39 23.88
CA THR A 165 6.42 4.30 24.07
C THR A 165 7.05 3.88 22.75
N THR A 166 8.38 3.86 22.71
CA THR A 166 9.15 3.46 21.53
C THR A 166 9.07 1.95 21.30
N LEU A 167 9.42 1.50 20.10
CA LEU A 167 9.43 0.06 19.81
C LEU A 167 10.51 -0.68 20.60
N GLU A 168 11.63 -0.02 20.84
CA GLU A 168 12.77 -0.54 21.59
C GLU A 168 12.40 -0.70 23.09
N GLU A 169 11.71 0.27 23.68
CA GLU A 169 11.15 0.15 25.03
C GLU A 169 10.07 -0.94 25.10
N ALA A 170 9.18 -1.00 24.10
CA ALA A 170 8.15 -2.03 24.04
C ALA A 170 8.76 -3.43 23.96
N GLU A 171 9.83 -3.63 23.19
CA GLU A 171 10.56 -4.89 23.11
C GLU A 171 11.10 -5.32 24.48
N ALA A 172 11.75 -4.41 25.20
CA ALA A 172 12.28 -4.68 26.54
C ALA A 172 11.17 -5.09 27.53
N ILE A 173 10.03 -4.40 27.51
CA ILE A 173 8.90 -4.67 28.40
C ILE A 173 8.21 -6.00 28.07
N LEU A 174 7.99 -6.28 26.78
CA LEU A 174 7.45 -7.57 26.32
C LEU A 174 8.35 -8.73 26.75
N HIS A 175 9.68 -8.57 26.62
CA HIS A 175 10.66 -9.57 27.06
C HIS A 175 10.67 -9.75 28.58
N GLN A 176 10.70 -8.66 29.35
CA GLN A 176 10.72 -8.68 30.82
C GLN A 176 9.49 -9.40 31.39
N HIS A 177 8.30 -9.08 30.87
CA HIS A 177 7.04 -9.62 31.38
C HIS A 177 6.61 -10.92 30.68
N ARG A 178 7.37 -11.38 29.67
CA ARG A 178 7.10 -12.60 28.87
C ARG A 178 5.68 -12.63 28.29
N VAL A 179 5.20 -11.47 27.84
CA VAL A 179 3.90 -11.29 27.20
C VAL A 179 4.07 -11.07 25.69
N GLU A 180 3.08 -11.46 24.90
CA GLU A 180 3.12 -11.31 23.43
C GLU A 180 2.50 -9.99 22.94
N LYS A 181 1.80 -9.28 23.83
CA LYS A 181 0.97 -8.12 23.54
C LYS A 181 1.15 -7.09 24.63
N LEU A 182 1.28 -5.84 24.23
CA LEU A 182 1.46 -4.69 25.11
C LEU A 182 0.35 -3.68 24.86
N LEU A 183 -0.43 -3.38 25.89
CA LEU A 183 -1.59 -2.50 25.79
C LEU A 183 -1.13 -1.05 26.02
N VAL A 184 -1.45 -0.16 25.08
CA VAL A 184 -1.06 1.25 25.17
C VAL A 184 -2.23 2.05 25.71
N VAL A 185 -2.03 2.79 26.81
CA VAL A 185 -3.08 3.55 27.51
C VAL A 185 -2.71 5.02 27.65
N ASP A 186 -3.72 5.88 27.77
CA ASP A 186 -3.55 7.28 28.17
C ASP A 186 -3.54 7.45 29.71
N ASP A 187 -3.36 8.69 30.19
CA ASP A 187 -3.34 9.04 31.62
C ASP A 187 -4.63 8.70 32.37
N HIS A 188 -5.75 8.53 31.65
CA HIS A 188 -7.06 8.16 32.21
C HIS A 188 -7.33 6.65 32.12
N TYR A 189 -6.32 5.86 31.72
CA TYR A 189 -6.40 4.42 31.50
C TYR A 189 -7.35 3.98 30.38
N ASN A 190 -7.59 4.87 29.40
CA ASN A 190 -8.28 4.51 28.18
C ASN A 190 -7.32 3.81 27.23
N LEU A 191 -7.79 2.75 26.57
CA LEU A 191 -6.99 2.05 25.57
C LEU A 191 -6.81 2.96 24.33
N LYS A 192 -5.56 3.18 23.94
CA LYS A 192 -5.17 3.96 22.77
C LYS A 192 -4.49 3.12 21.70
N GLY A 193 -3.91 1.98 22.07
CA GLY A 193 -3.20 1.14 21.12
C GLY A 193 -2.84 -0.25 21.61
N LEU A 194 -2.26 -1.03 20.70
CA LEU A 194 -1.74 -2.36 20.97
C LEU A 194 -0.42 -2.56 20.20
N ILE A 195 0.63 -2.98 20.88
CA ILE A 195 1.91 -3.39 20.27
C ILE A 195 2.04 -4.90 20.43
N THR A 196 2.51 -5.59 19.39
CA THR A 196 2.68 -7.05 19.42
C THR A 196 4.12 -7.48 19.15
N VAL A 197 4.55 -8.59 19.75
CA VAL A 197 5.86 -9.20 19.47
C VAL A 197 6.01 -9.51 17.97
N LYS A 198 4.90 -9.88 17.31
CA LYS A 198 4.89 -10.18 15.87
C LYS A 198 5.28 -8.96 15.03
N ASP A 199 4.83 -7.76 15.40
CA ASP A 199 5.17 -6.52 14.68
C ASP A 199 6.65 -6.16 14.83
N ILE A 200 7.21 -6.35 16.04
CA ILE A 200 8.64 -6.16 16.31
C ILE A 200 9.49 -7.15 15.49
N GLN A 201 9.14 -8.43 15.51
CA GLN A 201 9.83 -9.47 14.73
C GLN A 201 9.80 -9.18 13.24
N LYS A 202 8.67 -8.67 12.72
CA LYS A 202 8.56 -8.30 11.31
C LYS A 202 9.42 -7.08 10.96
N LYS A 203 9.50 -6.06 11.82
CA LYS A 203 10.42 -4.92 11.63
C LYS A 203 11.87 -5.38 11.54
N LEU A 204 12.30 -6.31 12.41
CA LEU A 204 13.64 -6.88 12.37
C LEU A 204 13.89 -7.72 11.11
N LYS A 205 12.89 -8.51 10.69
CA LYS A 205 12.98 -9.36 9.49
C LYS A 205 13.00 -8.54 8.19
N TYR A 206 12.28 -7.42 8.16
CA TYR A 206 12.07 -6.60 6.98
C TYR A 206 12.43 -5.13 7.24
N PRO A 207 13.74 -4.83 7.44
CA PRO A 207 14.20 -3.49 7.81
C PRO A 207 13.90 -2.44 6.73
N SER A 208 13.88 -2.86 5.46
CA SER A 208 13.61 -2.00 4.30
C SER A 208 12.13 -1.92 3.91
N SER A 209 11.20 -2.27 4.80
CA SER A 209 9.76 -2.22 4.48
C SER A 209 9.29 -0.82 4.08
N ALA A 210 8.48 -0.72 3.03
CA ALA A 210 7.77 0.50 2.65
C ALA A 210 6.59 0.73 3.59
N LYS A 211 6.74 1.67 4.52
CA LYS A 211 5.76 1.99 5.56
C LYS A 211 5.28 3.44 5.48
N ASP A 212 4.04 3.66 5.91
CA ASP A 212 3.50 5.01 6.14
C ASP A 212 3.97 5.60 7.47
N SER A 213 3.54 6.84 7.77
CA SER A 213 3.90 7.55 8.99
C SER A 213 3.41 6.88 10.28
N GLN A 214 2.45 5.95 10.19
CA GLN A 214 1.95 5.15 11.32
C GLN A 214 2.65 3.77 11.42
N GLY A 215 3.65 3.52 10.56
CA GLY A 215 4.37 2.26 10.52
C GLY A 215 3.60 1.12 9.86
N ARG A 216 2.51 1.41 9.13
CA ARG A 216 1.75 0.40 8.37
C ARG A 216 2.33 0.22 6.99
N LEU A 217 2.25 -0.99 6.43
CA LEU A 217 2.69 -1.24 5.05
C LEU A 217 1.95 -0.33 4.07
N ARG A 218 2.68 0.18 3.06
CA ARG A 218 2.10 1.00 1.99
C ARG A 218 1.39 0.14 0.96
N VAL A 219 0.28 0.65 0.44
CA VAL A 219 -0.51 -0.01 -0.61
C VAL A 219 -1.20 1.00 -1.50
N GLY A 220 -1.25 0.71 -2.79
CA GLY A 220 -2.09 1.42 -3.74
C GLY A 220 -3.27 0.58 -4.21
N ALA A 221 -4.24 1.24 -4.85
CA ALA A 221 -5.37 0.54 -5.47
C ALA A 221 -5.79 1.22 -6.77
N ALA A 222 -6.10 0.40 -7.77
CA ALA A 222 -6.56 0.88 -9.06
C ALA A 222 -8.04 1.29 -9.01
N ILE A 223 -8.38 2.36 -9.71
CA ILE A 223 -9.73 2.83 -9.98
C ILE A 223 -9.90 3.11 -11.47
N GLY A 224 -11.14 3.15 -11.94
CA GLY A 224 -11.45 3.59 -13.30
C GLY A 224 -11.52 5.12 -13.41
N ALA A 225 -11.97 5.60 -14.56
CA ALA A 225 -12.30 7.01 -14.81
C ALA A 225 -13.80 7.25 -15.10
N THR A 226 -14.62 6.19 -15.05
CA THR A 226 -16.04 6.21 -15.40
C THR A 226 -16.82 5.27 -14.49
N GLY A 227 -18.12 5.52 -14.33
CA GLY A 227 -19.00 4.66 -13.54
C GLY A 227 -18.75 4.81 -12.04
N ASP A 228 -18.38 3.71 -11.40
CA ASP A 228 -18.28 3.56 -9.94
C ASP A 228 -17.00 4.16 -9.31
N PHE A 229 -16.15 4.83 -10.11
CA PHE A 229 -14.80 5.20 -9.67
C PHE A 229 -14.77 6.10 -8.42
N LEU A 230 -15.76 6.98 -8.25
CA LEU A 230 -15.81 7.91 -7.12
C LEU A 230 -16.22 7.24 -5.82
N GLU A 231 -17.21 6.33 -5.88
CA GLU A 231 -17.63 5.51 -4.75
C GLU A 231 -16.51 4.56 -4.34
N ARG A 232 -15.88 3.91 -5.31
CA ARG A 232 -14.71 3.06 -5.11
C ARG A 232 -13.56 3.80 -4.44
N ALA A 233 -13.21 5.00 -4.95
CA ALA A 233 -12.20 5.83 -4.33
C ALA A 233 -12.56 6.18 -2.88
N GLN A 234 -13.81 6.54 -2.62
CA GLN A 234 -14.26 6.87 -1.26
C GLN A 234 -14.06 5.72 -0.27
N GLU A 235 -14.44 4.49 -0.63
CA GLU A 235 -14.25 3.34 0.25
C GLU A 235 -12.75 3.02 0.44
N LEU A 236 -11.95 3.08 -0.62
CA LEU A 236 -10.50 2.86 -0.53
C LEU A 236 -9.80 3.90 0.37
N VAL A 237 -10.19 5.17 0.28
CA VAL A 237 -9.71 6.24 1.17
C VAL A 237 -10.16 6.00 2.61
N ALA A 238 -11.38 5.53 2.82
CA ALA A 238 -11.87 5.16 4.16
C ALA A 238 -11.00 4.06 4.79
N ARG A 239 -10.48 3.12 3.97
CA ARG A 239 -9.51 2.09 4.38
C ARG A 239 -8.05 2.53 4.38
N LYS A 240 -7.79 3.83 4.24
CA LYS A 240 -6.45 4.43 4.33
C LYS A 240 -5.47 3.90 3.27
N VAL A 241 -5.95 3.71 2.04
CA VAL A 241 -5.07 3.50 0.88
C VAL A 241 -4.08 4.67 0.77
N ASP A 242 -2.82 4.37 0.44
CA ASP A 242 -1.77 5.40 0.36
C ASP A 242 -1.85 6.16 -0.98
N VAL A 243 -2.27 5.48 -2.04
CA VAL A 243 -2.28 6.01 -3.41
C VAL A 243 -3.40 5.39 -4.24
N LEU A 244 -4.15 6.25 -4.93
CA LEU A 244 -5.12 5.85 -5.94
C LEU A 244 -4.45 5.87 -7.31
N ALA A 245 -4.71 4.85 -8.14
CA ALA A 245 -4.21 4.78 -9.50
C ALA A 245 -5.38 4.76 -10.48
N ILE A 246 -5.59 5.85 -11.24
CA ILE A 246 -6.51 5.81 -12.39
C ILE A 246 -5.80 5.04 -13.49
N ASP A 247 -6.23 3.80 -13.71
CA ASP A 247 -5.60 2.87 -14.64
C ASP A 247 -6.50 2.63 -15.87
N THR A 248 -6.07 3.15 -17.00
CA THR A 248 -6.77 3.06 -18.28
C THR A 248 -5.77 2.88 -19.42
N ALA A 249 -6.21 2.26 -20.51
CA ALA A 249 -5.38 2.08 -21.70
C ALA A 249 -4.93 3.42 -22.33
N HIS A 250 -5.74 4.49 -22.18
CA HIS A 250 -5.41 5.81 -22.69
C HIS A 250 -5.78 6.91 -21.67
N GLY A 251 -4.77 7.34 -20.91
CA GLY A 251 -4.90 8.34 -19.85
C GLY A 251 -5.09 9.77 -20.37
N HIS A 252 -4.69 10.05 -21.62
CA HIS A 252 -4.80 11.38 -22.22
C HIS A 252 -6.18 11.63 -22.85
N SER A 253 -7.26 11.33 -22.10
CA SER A 253 -8.64 11.53 -22.54
C SER A 253 -9.41 12.47 -21.61
N ALA A 254 -10.38 13.21 -22.16
CA ALA A 254 -11.18 14.17 -21.39
C ALA A 254 -11.84 13.53 -20.15
N ARG A 255 -12.36 12.30 -20.28
CA ARG A 255 -12.98 11.56 -19.16
C ARG A 255 -11.99 11.30 -18.01
N VAL A 256 -10.75 10.97 -18.33
CA VAL A 256 -9.69 10.75 -17.33
C VAL A 256 -9.32 12.05 -16.66
N MET A 257 -9.16 13.13 -17.44
CA MET A 257 -8.86 14.45 -16.90
C MET A 257 -9.95 14.94 -15.93
N ASP A 258 -11.22 14.74 -16.28
CA ASP A 258 -12.34 15.09 -15.40
C ASP A 258 -12.37 14.24 -14.13
N ALA A 259 -12.05 12.95 -14.24
CA ALA A 259 -11.89 12.07 -13.08
C ALA A 259 -10.73 12.52 -12.18
N VAL A 260 -9.57 12.89 -12.74
CA VAL A 260 -8.43 13.43 -12.00
C VAL A 260 -8.83 14.66 -11.20
N LYS A 261 -9.46 15.66 -11.85
CA LYS A 261 -9.95 16.88 -11.19
C LYS A 261 -10.91 16.54 -10.04
N THR A 262 -11.84 15.62 -10.28
CA THR A 262 -12.83 15.19 -9.29
C THR A 262 -12.16 14.55 -8.07
N ILE A 263 -11.21 13.64 -8.28
CA ILE A 263 -10.49 12.95 -7.20
C ILE A 263 -9.62 13.92 -6.41
N LYS A 264 -8.83 14.77 -7.08
CA LYS A 264 -7.98 15.77 -6.39
C LYS A 264 -8.80 16.79 -5.60
N CYS A 265 -10.01 17.14 -6.07
CA CYS A 265 -10.93 18.01 -5.34
C CYS A 265 -11.51 17.32 -4.10
N LYS A 266 -11.97 16.07 -4.22
CA LYS A 266 -12.65 15.36 -3.11
C LYS A 266 -11.68 14.77 -2.08
N PHE A 267 -10.49 14.37 -2.50
CA PHE A 267 -9.49 13.68 -1.67
C PHE A 267 -8.10 14.32 -1.83
N PRO A 268 -7.91 15.60 -1.46
CA PRO A 268 -6.67 16.34 -1.71
C PRO A 268 -5.43 15.73 -1.03
N GLU A 269 -5.63 15.06 0.10
CA GLU A 269 -4.57 14.44 0.91
C GLU A 269 -4.07 13.10 0.33
N VAL A 270 -4.85 12.44 -0.52
CA VAL A 270 -4.49 11.13 -1.07
C VAL A 270 -3.68 11.33 -2.34
N GLN A 271 -2.56 10.60 -2.45
CA GLN A 271 -1.72 10.66 -3.64
C GLN A 271 -2.44 10.02 -4.83
N LEU A 272 -2.33 10.63 -6.00
CA LEU A 272 -2.99 10.16 -7.22
C LEU A 272 -1.97 9.91 -8.33
N ILE A 273 -1.91 8.68 -8.82
CA ILE A 273 -1.21 8.30 -10.04
C ILE A 273 -2.22 8.21 -11.18
N THR A 274 -1.82 8.62 -12.37
CA THR A 274 -2.65 8.45 -13.57
C THR A 274 -1.82 8.03 -14.77
N GLY A 275 -2.41 7.18 -15.58
CA GLY A 275 -1.89 6.73 -16.85
C GLY A 275 -2.91 5.84 -17.56
N ASN A 276 -2.55 5.19 -18.67
CA ASN A 276 -1.22 5.24 -19.26
C ASN A 276 -1.11 6.36 -20.29
N VAL A 277 0.06 7.00 -20.32
CA VAL A 277 0.48 7.94 -21.37
C VAL A 277 1.77 7.44 -22.00
N ALA A 278 2.10 7.97 -23.18
CA ALA A 278 3.32 7.61 -23.90
C ALA A 278 3.96 8.80 -24.64
N THR A 279 3.49 10.02 -24.36
CA THR A 279 3.91 11.26 -25.02
C THR A 279 4.19 12.36 -24.00
N HIS A 280 5.00 13.33 -24.41
CA HIS A 280 5.27 14.53 -23.63
C HIS A 280 3.97 15.29 -23.29
N GLU A 281 3.10 15.50 -24.27
CA GLU A 281 1.86 16.28 -24.11
C GLU A 281 0.90 15.61 -23.13
N GLY A 282 0.72 14.29 -23.25
CA GLY A 282 -0.17 13.54 -22.35
C GLY A 282 0.31 13.56 -20.91
N ALA A 283 1.61 13.41 -20.69
CA ALA A 283 2.20 13.55 -19.36
C ALA A 283 2.04 14.98 -18.82
N ARG A 284 2.40 16.00 -19.62
CA ARG A 284 2.34 17.42 -19.23
C ARG A 284 0.93 17.85 -18.84
N GLU A 285 -0.08 17.43 -19.61
CA GLU A 285 -1.46 17.80 -19.33
C GLU A 285 -1.97 17.15 -18.04
N LEU A 286 -1.71 15.86 -17.81
CA LEU A 286 -2.07 15.20 -16.55
C LEU A 286 -1.36 15.85 -15.35
N ILE A 287 -0.07 16.19 -15.49
CA ILE A 287 0.71 16.92 -14.46
C ILE A 287 0.05 18.25 -14.12
N SER A 288 -0.42 19.01 -15.13
CA SER A 288 -1.07 20.30 -14.93
C SER A 288 -2.38 20.21 -14.14
N LEU A 289 -2.99 19.02 -14.09
CA LEU A 289 -4.19 18.73 -13.30
C LEU A 289 -3.89 18.32 -11.85
N GLY A 290 -2.60 18.24 -11.48
CA GLY A 290 -2.18 17.97 -10.11
C GLY A 290 -2.01 16.50 -9.74
N VAL A 291 -1.76 15.62 -10.72
CA VAL A 291 -1.37 14.23 -10.40
C VAL A 291 -0.01 14.20 -9.71
N ASP A 292 0.17 13.20 -8.83
CA ASP A 292 1.35 13.05 -8.00
C ASP A 292 2.36 12.04 -8.58
N GLY A 293 1.98 11.32 -9.63
CA GLY A 293 2.83 10.41 -10.40
C GLY A 293 2.22 10.07 -11.77
N ILE A 294 3.06 9.76 -12.75
CA ILE A 294 2.64 9.43 -14.12
C ILE A 294 3.00 7.97 -14.44
N LYS A 295 2.04 7.20 -14.92
CA LYS A 295 2.27 5.83 -15.42
C LYS A 295 2.40 5.82 -16.94
N VAL A 296 3.49 5.22 -17.44
CA VAL A 296 3.94 5.33 -18.83
C VAL A 296 4.03 3.97 -19.50
N GLY A 297 3.38 3.87 -20.66
CA GLY A 297 3.47 2.69 -21.53
C GLY A 297 2.14 2.41 -22.21
N ILE A 298 2.11 2.52 -23.54
CA ILE A 298 0.94 2.13 -24.34
C ILE A 298 1.40 1.09 -25.35
N GLY A 299 0.91 -0.15 -25.17
CA GLY A 299 1.30 -1.29 -25.98
C GLY A 299 2.48 -2.17 -25.50
N PRO A 300 3.42 -1.77 -24.61
CA PRO A 300 4.64 -2.55 -24.37
C PRO A 300 4.41 -3.84 -23.58
N GLY A 301 3.26 -3.97 -22.90
CA GLY A 301 2.94 -5.12 -22.06
C GLY A 301 2.97 -6.45 -22.81
N SER A 302 3.45 -7.50 -22.14
CA SER A 302 3.65 -8.84 -22.72
C SER A 302 2.36 -9.48 -23.25
N ILE A 303 1.24 -9.25 -22.56
CA ILE A 303 -0.10 -9.71 -22.95
C ILE A 303 -0.92 -8.65 -23.69
N CYS A 304 -0.35 -7.47 -23.93
CA CYS A 304 -1.08 -6.33 -24.49
C CYS A 304 -1.20 -6.46 -26.01
N THR A 305 -2.44 -6.57 -26.51
CA THR A 305 -2.71 -6.69 -27.95
C THR A 305 -2.94 -5.35 -28.65
N THR A 306 -2.86 -4.21 -27.94
CA THR A 306 -3.17 -2.87 -28.45
C THR A 306 -2.44 -2.57 -29.77
N ARG A 307 -1.13 -2.85 -29.85
CA ARG A 307 -0.34 -2.60 -31.07
C ARG A 307 -0.88 -3.33 -32.29
N VAL A 308 -1.27 -4.60 -32.13
CA VAL A 308 -1.74 -5.45 -33.23
C VAL A 308 -3.19 -5.14 -33.59
N VAL A 309 -4.04 -4.85 -32.60
CA VAL A 309 -5.49 -4.68 -32.81
C VAL A 309 -5.86 -3.25 -33.22
N SER A 310 -5.31 -2.23 -32.56
CA SER A 310 -5.64 -0.83 -32.85
C SER A 310 -4.57 -0.10 -33.66
N GLY A 311 -3.37 -0.67 -33.81
CA GLY A 311 -2.23 0.00 -34.43
C GLY A 311 -1.59 1.09 -33.56
N ALA A 312 -2.03 1.26 -32.30
CA ALA A 312 -1.53 2.30 -31.41
C ALA A 312 -0.48 1.77 -30.42
N GLY A 313 0.57 2.56 -30.20
CA GLY A 313 1.58 2.30 -29.19
C GLY A 313 2.85 3.09 -29.44
N VAL A 314 3.78 3.04 -28.48
CA VAL A 314 5.10 3.67 -28.59
C VAL A 314 6.14 2.70 -28.02
N PRO A 315 7.31 2.52 -28.68
CA PRO A 315 8.44 1.80 -28.09
C PRO A 315 8.82 2.34 -26.71
N GLN A 316 9.07 1.44 -25.75
CA GLN A 316 8.98 1.80 -24.33
C GLN A 316 10.08 2.76 -23.87
N ILE A 317 11.31 2.64 -24.34
CA ILE A 317 12.40 3.57 -24.01
C ILE A 317 12.07 4.97 -24.53
N THR A 318 11.56 5.08 -25.76
CA THR A 318 11.09 6.36 -26.32
C THR A 318 9.93 6.94 -25.52
N ALA A 319 8.92 6.14 -25.14
CA ALA A 319 7.80 6.61 -24.33
C ALA A 319 8.26 7.14 -22.96
N ILE A 320 9.16 6.42 -22.28
CA ILE A 320 9.77 6.83 -21.02
C ILE A 320 10.52 8.14 -21.21
N SER A 321 11.37 8.24 -22.23
CA SER A 321 12.16 9.45 -22.52
C SER A 321 11.29 10.69 -22.77
N GLU A 322 10.24 10.54 -23.58
CA GLU A 322 9.31 11.62 -23.91
C GLU A 322 8.53 12.11 -22.70
N CYS A 323 7.96 11.19 -21.92
CA CYS A 323 7.27 11.55 -20.69
C CYS A 323 8.24 12.10 -19.64
N ALA A 324 9.47 11.61 -19.57
CA ALA A 324 10.51 12.09 -18.65
C ALA A 324 10.89 13.56 -18.87
N ARG A 325 10.71 14.09 -20.09
CA ARG A 325 10.87 15.53 -20.36
C ARG A 325 9.82 16.35 -19.61
N ALA A 326 8.56 15.93 -19.62
CA ALA A 326 7.49 16.63 -18.91
C ALA A 326 7.59 16.47 -17.38
N THR A 327 7.98 15.28 -16.92
CA THR A 327 7.95 14.96 -15.49
C THR A 327 9.14 15.55 -14.72
N ARG A 328 10.33 15.64 -15.34
CA ARG A 328 11.53 16.24 -14.73
C ARG A 328 11.32 17.71 -14.36
N ASP A 329 10.83 18.51 -15.30
CA ASP A 329 10.60 19.94 -15.09
C ASP A 329 9.58 20.21 -13.96
N ALA A 330 8.61 19.29 -13.79
CA ALA A 330 7.54 19.41 -12.80
C ALA A 330 7.83 18.73 -11.45
N GLY A 331 8.94 18.00 -11.33
CA GLY A 331 9.26 17.18 -10.15
C GLY A 331 8.20 16.11 -9.84
N VAL A 332 7.62 15.50 -10.87
CA VAL A 332 6.64 14.40 -10.74
C VAL A 332 7.34 13.07 -11.05
N PRO A 333 7.24 12.03 -10.22
CA PRO A 333 7.81 10.74 -10.58
C PRO A 333 7.09 10.07 -11.76
N LEU A 334 7.84 9.25 -12.50
CA LEU A 334 7.38 8.46 -13.63
C LEU A 334 7.50 6.97 -13.31
N ILE A 335 6.52 6.18 -13.74
CA ILE A 335 6.48 4.72 -13.59
C ILE A 335 6.49 4.10 -14.98
N ALA A 336 7.52 3.33 -15.29
CA ALA A 336 7.59 2.53 -16.52
C ALA A 336 6.74 1.27 -16.37
N ASP A 337 5.70 1.14 -17.19
CA ASP A 337 4.71 0.07 -17.12
C ASP A 337 4.71 -0.79 -18.41
N GLY A 338 5.18 -2.03 -18.26
CA GLY A 338 5.23 -3.03 -19.33
C GLY A 338 6.52 -3.07 -20.13
N GLY A 339 6.75 -4.19 -20.82
CA GLY A 339 7.91 -4.43 -21.69
C GLY A 339 9.16 -4.98 -20.99
N ILE A 340 9.21 -4.92 -19.66
CA ILE A 340 10.31 -5.46 -18.84
C ILE A 340 10.27 -7.00 -18.83
N LYS A 341 11.39 -7.64 -19.15
CA LYS A 341 11.60 -9.10 -19.16
C LYS A 341 12.72 -9.50 -18.20
N TYR A 342 13.78 -8.70 -18.11
CA TYR A 342 14.98 -8.99 -17.33
C TYR A 342 15.36 -7.81 -16.45
N SER A 343 16.28 -8.03 -15.50
CA SER A 343 16.76 -6.97 -14.60
C SER A 343 17.46 -5.83 -15.34
N GLY A 344 18.07 -6.09 -16.49
CA GLY A 344 18.68 -5.06 -17.34
C GLY A 344 17.69 -4.06 -17.92
N ASP A 345 16.41 -4.44 -18.07
CA ASP A 345 15.37 -3.53 -18.56
C ASP A 345 14.90 -2.54 -17.47
N ILE A 346 15.25 -2.81 -16.21
CA ILE A 346 14.90 -1.98 -15.04
C ILE A 346 16.01 -0.94 -14.76
N THR A 347 17.27 -1.29 -15.08
CA THR A 347 18.47 -0.52 -14.70
C THR A 347 18.68 0.77 -15.48
#